data_AF-A0A9N8WMI6-F1
#
_entry.id   AF-A0A9N8WMI6-F1
#
_cell.length_a   1.000
_cell.length_b   1.000
_cell.length_c   1.000
_cell.angle_alpha   90.00
_cell.angle_beta   90.00
_cell.angle_gamma   90.00
#
_symmetry.space_group_name_H-M   'P 1'
#
loop_
_entity.id
_entity.type
_entity.pdbx_description
1 polymer ?
#
loop_
_entity_poly.entity_id
_entity_poly.type
_entity_poly.pdbx_seq_one_letter_code
_entity_poly.pdbx_strand_id
1 'polypeptide(L)'
;MQFSIIARIIFFFVFVHVIQAYKTTLLGDFASICHIYVTDCNGEVLRDAGRKDCNQAKIFEWDEAPDIYCLHVYPITKPKDNRYIMVTKNDSCIDVCGDLIYGWKLTRIGMKPCNDPTSPQPCN
;
A
#
# COMPACT_ATOMS: atom_id res chain seq x y z
N MET A 1 -44.04 16.47 -7.63
CA MET A 1 -43.13 16.86 -6.52
C MET A 1 -42.41 15.67 -5.85
N GLN A 2 -42.67 14.40 -6.22
CA GLN A 2 -41.98 13.23 -5.62
C GLN A 2 -40.59 12.92 -6.21
N PHE A 3 -40.30 13.30 -7.46
CA PHE A 3 -39.01 13.04 -8.10
C PHE A 3 -37.81 13.73 -7.41
N SER A 4 -38.04 14.86 -6.72
CA SER A 4 -36.98 15.63 -6.05
C SER A 4 -36.48 14.98 -4.75
N ILE A 5 -37.30 14.15 -4.10
CA ILE A 5 -36.95 13.51 -2.82
C ILE A 5 -36.15 12.23 -3.09
N ILE A 6 -36.57 11.44 -4.08
CA ILE A 6 -35.88 10.21 -4.48
C ILE A 6 -34.47 10.53 -5.02
N ALA A 7 -34.34 11.57 -5.86
CA ALA A 7 -33.03 12.01 -6.35
C ALA A 7 -32.09 12.46 -5.22
N ARG A 8 -32.61 13.10 -4.16
CA ARG A 8 -31.82 13.49 -2.98
C ARG A 8 -31.38 12.30 -2.11
N ILE A 9 -32.20 11.26 -1.98
CA ILE A 9 -31.85 10.04 -1.21
C ILE A 9 -30.76 9.25 -1.95
N ILE A 10 -30.87 9.12 -3.28
CA ILE A 10 -29.86 8.45 -4.11
C ILE A 10 -28.53 9.21 -4.04
N PHE A 11 -28.55 10.54 -4.13
CA PHE A 11 -27.35 11.36 -3.96
C PHE A 11 -26.75 11.17 -2.56
N PHE A 12 -27.56 11.14 -1.49
CA PHE A 12 -27.06 10.85 -0.14
C PHE A 12 -26.44 9.45 0.00
N PHE A 13 -27.03 8.40 -0.58
CA PHE A 13 -26.43 7.05 -0.53
C PHE A 13 -25.11 6.93 -1.31
N VAL A 14 -24.99 7.65 -2.43
CA VAL A 14 -23.76 7.73 -3.23
C VAL A 14 -22.66 8.50 -2.48
N PHE A 15 -23.01 9.49 -1.65
CA PHE A 15 -22.07 10.26 -0.82
C PHE A 15 -21.80 9.64 0.56
N VAL A 16 -22.68 8.79 1.10
CA VAL A 16 -22.42 8.07 2.37
C VAL A 16 -21.55 6.84 2.15
N HIS A 17 -21.54 6.29 0.93
CA HIS A 17 -20.46 5.42 0.45
C HIS A 17 -19.23 6.20 -0.03
N VAL A 18 -19.05 7.48 0.38
CA VAL A 18 -17.72 8.12 0.36
C VAL A 18 -16.80 7.15 1.09
N ILE A 19 -16.05 6.49 0.23
CA ILE A 19 -15.23 5.32 0.45
C ILE A 19 -14.35 5.69 1.63
N GLN A 20 -14.43 4.95 2.73
CA GLN A 20 -13.43 5.07 3.77
C GLN A 20 -12.13 4.56 3.13
N ALA A 21 -11.40 5.51 2.56
CA ALA A 21 -10.23 5.32 1.75
C ALA A 21 -9.04 5.58 2.66
N TYR A 22 -8.26 4.54 2.88
CA TYR A 22 -7.03 4.64 3.66
C TYR A 22 -5.85 4.89 2.75
N LYS A 23 -4.84 5.55 3.31
CA LYS A 23 -3.59 5.79 2.63
C LYS A 23 -2.59 4.68 2.90
N THR A 24 -2.04 4.10 1.84
CA THR A 24 -0.93 3.15 1.89
C THR A 24 0.29 3.79 1.30
N THR A 25 1.39 3.83 2.03
CA THR A 25 2.68 4.27 1.51
C THR A 25 3.72 3.19 1.76
N LEU A 26 4.50 2.87 0.72
CA LEU A 26 5.64 1.98 0.79
C LEU A 26 6.91 2.78 0.52
N LEU A 27 7.81 2.77 1.50
CA LEU A 27 9.16 3.32 1.43
C LEU A 27 10.14 2.22 1.01
N GLY A 28 11.23 2.61 0.35
CA GLY A 28 12.23 1.68 -0.18
C GLY A 28 13.64 2.00 0.30
N ASP A 29 14.28 1.00 0.89
CA ASP A 29 15.71 0.94 1.21
C ASP A 29 16.24 -0.48 0.92
N PHE A 30 15.75 -1.06 -0.18
CA PHE A 30 16.09 -2.42 -0.60
C PHE A 30 16.82 -2.37 -1.93
N ALA A 31 18.09 -2.81 -1.94
CA ALA A 31 19.00 -2.72 -3.08
C ALA A 31 18.66 -3.72 -4.21
N SER A 32 17.48 -3.58 -4.82
CA SER A 32 17.00 -4.43 -5.91
C SER A 32 15.82 -3.80 -6.64
N ILE A 33 15.41 -4.42 -7.73
CA ILE A 33 14.18 -4.12 -8.44
C ILE A 33 13.10 -5.09 -7.99
N CYS A 34 11.98 -4.57 -7.49
CA CYS A 34 10.84 -5.37 -7.06
C CYS A 34 9.64 -5.22 -7.98
N HIS A 35 8.72 -6.16 -7.85
CA HIS A 35 7.35 -6.00 -8.26
C HIS A 35 6.49 -5.73 -7.02
N ILE A 36 5.57 -4.77 -7.12
CA ILE A 36 4.68 -4.38 -6.01
C ILE A 36 3.25 -4.47 -6.51
N TYR A 37 2.41 -5.17 -5.78
CA TYR A 37 0.98 -5.28 -6.10
C TYR A 37 0.19 -5.50 -4.81
N VAL A 38 -1.12 -5.31 -4.88
CA VAL A 38 -2.04 -5.38 -3.76
C VAL A 38 -3.17 -6.32 -4.10
N THR A 39 -3.52 -7.18 -3.15
CA THR A 39 -4.65 -8.09 -3.25
C THR A 39 -5.69 -7.82 -2.17
N ASP A 40 -6.87 -8.41 -2.34
CA ASP A 40 -7.93 -8.48 -1.32
C ASP A 40 -7.61 -9.48 -0.18
N CYS A 41 -6.37 -9.95 -0.07
CA CYS A 41 -5.91 -11.05 0.77
C CYS A 41 -6.48 -12.45 0.44
N ASN A 42 -7.40 -12.58 -0.51
CA ASN A 42 -7.91 -13.87 -1.01
C ASN A 42 -7.38 -14.21 -2.40
N GLY A 43 -6.62 -13.31 -3.02
CA GLY A 43 -5.90 -13.52 -4.27
C GLY A 43 -6.42 -12.69 -5.45
N GLU A 44 -7.48 -11.91 -5.27
CA GLU A 44 -7.93 -10.94 -6.27
C GLU A 44 -7.00 -9.73 -6.23
N VAL A 45 -6.45 -9.33 -7.39
CA VAL A 45 -5.58 -8.16 -7.49
C VAL A 45 -6.43 -6.89 -7.52
N LEU A 46 -6.28 -6.06 -6.49
CA LEU A 46 -6.96 -4.77 -6.38
C LEU A 46 -6.18 -3.66 -7.08
N ARG A 47 -4.85 -3.73 -7.03
CA ARG A 47 -3.95 -2.74 -7.64
C ARG A 47 -2.61 -3.38 -7.95
N ASP A 48 -2.09 -3.11 -9.14
CA ASP A 48 -0.74 -3.55 -9.52
C ASP A 48 0.13 -2.32 -9.83
N ALA A 49 1.17 -2.10 -9.02
CA ALA A 49 2.12 -1.02 -9.23
C ALA A 49 3.25 -1.42 -10.20
N GLY A 50 3.35 -2.70 -10.53
CA GLY A 50 4.32 -3.26 -11.44
C GLY A 50 5.74 -3.22 -10.88
N ARG A 51 6.69 -3.13 -11.81
CA ARG A 51 8.13 -3.07 -11.52
C ARG A 51 8.56 -1.70 -11.00
N LYS A 52 9.21 -1.67 -9.83
CA LYS A 52 9.78 -0.47 -9.20
C LYS A 52 11.21 -0.73 -8.74
N ASP A 53 12.02 0.32 -8.79
CA ASP A 53 13.30 0.35 -8.07
C ASP A 53 13.01 0.51 -6.58
N CYS A 54 13.40 -0.47 -5.77
CA CYS A 54 13.11 -0.51 -4.33
C CYS A 54 14.16 0.22 -3.48
N ASN A 55 15.13 0.86 -4.11
CA ASN A 55 16.14 1.69 -3.45
C ASN A 55 15.80 3.18 -3.61
N GLN A 56 14.55 3.55 -3.32
CA GLN A 56 14.06 4.93 -3.38
C GLN A 56 13.24 5.25 -2.14
N ALA A 57 13.38 6.48 -1.64
CA ALA A 57 12.72 6.91 -0.41
C ALA A 57 11.22 6.60 -0.37
N LYS A 58 10.50 6.74 -1.50
CA LYS A 58 9.09 6.37 -1.63
C LYS A 58 8.88 5.66 -2.97
N ILE A 59 8.37 4.43 -2.94
CA ILE A 59 8.26 3.57 -4.12
C ILE A 59 6.82 3.29 -4.54
N PHE A 60 5.87 3.39 -3.60
CA PHE A 60 4.45 3.20 -3.88
C PHE A 60 3.59 4.02 -2.91
N GLU A 61 2.49 4.57 -3.45
CA GLU A 61 1.50 5.34 -2.71
C GLU A 61 0.11 5.05 -3.27
N TRP A 62 -0.86 4.85 -2.38
CA TRP A 62 -2.24 4.53 -2.72
C TRP A 62 -3.19 5.15 -1.70
N ASP A 63 -3.90 6.20 -2.10
CA ASP A 63 -4.82 6.96 -1.24
C ASP A 63 -6.25 6.39 -1.20
N GLU A 64 -6.50 5.29 -1.91
CA GLU A 64 -7.83 4.68 -2.09
C GLU A 64 -7.88 3.24 -1.55
N ALA A 65 -7.09 2.94 -0.52
CA ALA A 65 -7.00 1.58 0.00
C ALA A 65 -8.27 1.19 0.79
N PRO A 66 -8.79 -0.03 0.62
CA PRO A 66 -9.99 -0.50 1.31
C PRO A 66 -9.69 -0.84 2.78
N ASP A 67 -10.74 -1.21 3.50
CA ASP A 67 -10.69 -1.68 4.89
C ASP A 67 -9.72 -2.85 5.11
N ILE A 68 -9.58 -3.78 4.16
CA ILE A 68 -8.68 -4.93 4.29
C ILE A 68 -8.01 -5.18 2.94
N TYR A 69 -6.68 -5.27 2.94
CA TYR A 69 -5.88 -5.64 1.77
C TYR A 69 -4.53 -6.22 2.17
N CYS A 70 -3.88 -6.89 1.22
CA CYS A 70 -2.55 -7.46 1.37
C CYS A 70 -1.60 -6.80 0.37
N LEU A 71 -0.64 -6.01 0.86
CA LEU A 71 0.42 -5.44 0.02
C LEU A 71 1.50 -6.50 -0.17
N HIS A 72 1.75 -6.88 -1.41
CA HIS A 72 2.78 -7.83 -1.81
C HIS A 72 3.97 -7.12 -2.43
N VAL A 73 5.16 -7.60 -2.08
CA VAL A 73 6.44 -7.15 -2.65
C VAL A 73 7.31 -8.37 -2.89
N TYR A 74 7.95 -8.45 -4.06
CA TYR A 74 8.98 -9.45 -4.32
C TYR A 74 10.06 -8.92 -5.24
N PRO A 75 11.34 -9.31 -5.05
CA PRO A 75 12.40 -9.01 -6.00
C PRO A 75 12.17 -9.77 -7.31
N ILE A 76 12.29 -9.11 -8.46
CA ILE A 76 12.03 -9.74 -9.77
C ILE A 76 13.01 -10.89 -10.05
N THR A 77 14.21 -10.83 -9.47
CA THR A 77 15.23 -11.88 -9.57
C THR A 77 14.89 -13.13 -8.74
N LYS A 78 14.02 -13.01 -7.73
CA LYS A 78 13.56 -14.13 -6.89
C LYS A 78 12.05 -14.02 -6.61
N PRO A 79 11.17 -14.27 -7.60
CA PRO A 79 9.71 -14.13 -7.42
C PRO A 79 9.11 -15.04 -6.35
N LYS A 80 9.79 -16.16 -6.04
CA LYS A 80 9.39 -17.08 -4.97
C LYS A 80 9.51 -16.46 -3.56
N ASP A 81 10.31 -15.41 -3.41
CA ASP A 81 10.49 -14.71 -2.13
C ASP A 81 9.40 -13.66 -1.90
N ASN A 82 8.17 -13.89 -2.37
CA ASN A 82 7.08 -12.93 -2.21
C ASN A 82 6.68 -12.75 -0.74
N ARG A 83 6.75 -11.51 -0.26
CA ARG A 83 6.36 -11.14 1.09
C ARG A 83 5.15 -10.24 1.05
N TYR A 84 4.31 -10.36 2.06
CA TYR A 84 3.14 -9.53 2.17
C TYR A 84 2.89 -9.06 3.59
N ILE A 85 2.22 -7.91 3.68
CA ILE A 85 1.66 -7.38 4.92
C ILE A 85 0.17 -7.20 4.71
N MET A 86 -0.61 -7.79 5.62
CA MET A 86 -2.03 -7.50 5.74
C MET A 86 -2.23 -6.15 6.42
N VAL A 87 -3.11 -5.34 5.86
CA VAL A 87 -3.51 -4.06 6.41
C VAL A 87 -4.99 -4.04 6.66
N THR A 88 -5.38 -3.52 7.83
CA THR A 88 -6.77 -3.45 8.28
C THR A 88 -7.10 -2.06 8.81
N LYS A 89 -8.11 -1.42 8.22
CA LYS A 89 -8.83 -0.22 8.67
C LYS A 89 -7.97 0.92 9.20
N ASN A 90 -6.85 1.20 8.52
CA ASN A 90 -5.95 2.29 8.90
C ASN A 90 -5.07 2.66 7.73
N ASP A 91 -4.63 3.92 7.74
CA ASP A 91 -3.47 4.32 6.97
C ASP A 91 -2.30 3.39 7.34
N SER A 92 -1.49 3.02 6.35
CA SER A 92 -0.28 2.24 6.59
C SER A 92 0.95 2.89 5.96
N CYS A 93 2.02 2.89 6.76
CA CYS A 93 3.37 3.20 6.33
C CYS A 93 4.17 1.91 6.44
N ILE A 94 4.70 1.45 5.30
CA ILE A 94 5.39 0.17 5.17
C ILE A 94 6.78 0.47 4.62
N ASP A 95 7.77 -0.26 5.12
CA ASP A 95 9.15 -0.15 4.69
C ASP A 95 9.62 -1.49 4.12
N VAL A 96 10.30 -1.44 2.99
CA VAL A 96 11.00 -2.59 2.41
C VAL A 96 12.50 -2.28 2.39
N CYS A 97 13.30 -3.14 3.01
CA CYS A 97 14.72 -2.86 3.15
C CYS A 97 15.61 -4.11 3.24
N GLY A 98 16.92 -3.89 3.08
CA GLY A 98 17.97 -4.91 3.09
C GLY A 98 18.47 -5.20 1.68
N ASP A 99 18.85 -6.45 1.40
CA ASP A 99 19.28 -6.86 0.07
C ASP A 99 19.08 -8.36 -0.21
N LEU A 100 19.50 -8.80 -1.40
CA LEU A 100 19.35 -10.18 -1.84
C LEU A 100 20.40 -11.14 -1.24
N ILE A 101 21.45 -10.62 -0.60
CA ILE A 101 22.62 -11.33 -0.08
C ILE A 101 22.45 -11.61 1.41
N TYR A 102 22.23 -10.58 2.22
CA TYR A 102 22.04 -10.65 3.67
C TYR A 102 20.58 -10.84 4.08
N GLY A 103 19.68 -10.82 3.10
CA GLY A 103 18.25 -10.92 3.31
C GLY A 103 17.60 -9.54 3.43
N TRP A 104 16.30 -9.54 3.23
CA TRP A 104 15.49 -8.34 3.24
C TRP A 104 14.28 -8.52 4.13
N LYS A 105 13.59 -7.44 4.45
CA LYS A 105 12.38 -7.45 5.27
C LYS A 105 11.34 -6.50 4.71
N LEU A 106 10.09 -6.83 4.97
CA LEU A 106 8.93 -6.00 4.73
C LEU A 106 8.28 -5.77 6.10
N THR A 107 8.24 -4.53 6.57
CA THR A 107 7.80 -4.21 7.92
C THR A 107 6.88 -3.00 7.95
N ARG A 108 5.84 -3.04 8.78
CA ARG A 108 5.03 -1.86 9.07
C ARG A 108 5.78 -0.96 10.04
N ILE A 109 5.75 0.34 9.77
CA ILE A 109 6.47 1.36 10.54
C ILE A 109 5.50 2.47 10.98
N GLY A 110 5.97 3.38 11.83
CA GLY A 110 5.19 4.55 12.23
C GLY A 110 4.86 5.45 11.03
N MET A 111 3.87 6.34 11.16
CA MET A 111 3.47 7.23 10.07
C MET A 111 4.46 8.35 9.76
N LYS A 112 5.30 8.70 10.74
CA LYS A 112 6.21 9.85 10.64
C LYS A 112 7.12 9.77 9.40
N PRO A 113 7.81 8.66 9.08
CA PRO A 113 8.61 8.53 7.87
C PRO A 113 7.86 8.70 6.55
N CYS A 114 6.59 8.28 6.47
CA CYS A 114 5.81 8.45 5.23
C CYS A 114 5.34 9.88 5.01
N ASN A 115 5.23 10.66 6.09
CA ASN A 115 4.82 12.07 6.05
C ASN A 115 6.01 13.03 5.98
N ASP A 116 7.21 12.58 6.34
CA ASP A 116 8.43 13.36 6.38
C ASP A 116 9.56 12.61 5.66
N PRO A 117 9.87 12.93 4.40
CA PRO A 117 10.93 12.28 3.64
C PRO A 117 12.33 12.59 4.17
N THR A 118 12.48 13.49 5.15
CA THR A 118 13.73 13.76 5.86
C THR A 118 13.89 12.95 7.13
N SER A 119 12.83 12.24 7.56
CA SER A 119 12.89 11.32 8.67
C SER A 119 13.83 10.15 8.33
N PRO A 120 14.66 9.69 9.28
CA PRO A 120 15.43 8.46 9.10
C PRO A 120 14.51 7.31 8.73
N GLN A 121 14.85 6.54 7.69
CA GLN A 121 14.16 5.29 7.40
C GLN A 121 14.40 4.32 8.58
N PRO A 122 13.34 3.67 9.09
CA PRO A 122 13.42 2.88 10.31
C PRO A 122 14.11 1.53 10.14
N CYS A 123 14.56 1.16 8.93
CA CYS A 123 15.49 0.06 8.74
C CYS A 123 16.89 0.37 9.26
N ASN A 124 17.00 0.50 10.58
CA ASN A 124 18.19 0.27 11.38
C ASN A 124 17.96 -0.94 12.30
#